data_AF-A0A9E4YP22-F1
#
_entry.id   AF-A0A9E4YP22-F1
#
_cell.length_a   1.000
_cell.length_b   1.000
_cell.length_c   1.000
_cell.angle_alpha   90.00
_cell.angle_beta   90.00
_cell.angle_gamma   90.00
#
_symmetry.space_group_name_H-M   'P 1'
#
loop_
_entity.id
_entity.type
_entity.pdbx_description
1 polymer ?
#
loop_
_entity_poly.entity_id
_entity_poly.type
_entity_poly.pdbx_seq_one_letter_code
_entity_poly.pdbx_strand_id
1 'polypeptide(L)'
;PSWMDYPGLGVSPDALVVTGNLFANCNMVGCAFRGTKIRVFDKAELYDGDATATFVDIDRNANQGGTVQPAHHFGTTPANTFYLLQRWNSTFLNVLVLTGVPGSPALSTQLLNTADQGVCFTPSSGSLGSAPQGGTTKDIDTLCQRMMSAVWQDGSLWGTNTGSDGADSRTIVQWFEVETNGFPSGTPSVRQHGVIDGGTGEFTYMPSISVDACNNVAMTYTQSSSSRFPEMRYTGRLFGDTLNSVQAPVIAKASAFFFDDFTGVPDRGPVERWGDYSATVIDPANQSFWIAGEYAKVAASGGGNNGRWGTWLTNFTFGCSPVDITVADGSVAFGIVALGATVDSTGDVQTITVVTGPADLLIKSTAFTDGGNTWTLGASNGVDEVLWEFWDGSTYVPFTTANTLFTLAGPVAATQDVHFRLTMPTSTASASEHGATVTIVAVAP
;
A
#
# COMPACT_ATOMS: atom_id res chain seq x y z
N PRO A 1 19.53 2.74 -28.00
CA PRO A 1 18.61 3.67 -27.31
C PRO A 1 17.47 2.87 -26.69
N SER A 2 17.07 3.20 -25.45
CA SER A 2 15.87 2.63 -24.82
C SER A 2 14.74 3.65 -24.82
N TRP A 3 13.50 3.16 -24.83
CA TRP A 3 12.28 3.96 -24.67
C TRP A 3 11.56 3.55 -23.38
N MET A 4 10.75 4.47 -22.84
CA MET A 4 10.03 4.30 -21.58
C MET A 4 8.61 3.81 -21.85
N ASP A 5 8.22 2.72 -21.19
CA ASP A 5 6.88 2.12 -21.23
C ASP A 5 6.29 2.06 -19.82
N TYR A 6 4.97 1.94 -19.76
CA TYR A 6 4.21 1.75 -18.53
C TYR A 6 4.51 2.80 -17.45
N PRO A 7 4.37 4.12 -17.74
CA PRO A 7 4.73 5.15 -16.79
C PRO A 7 3.86 5.14 -15.53
N GLY A 8 4.51 5.27 -14.37
CA GLY A 8 3.84 5.59 -13.11
C GLY A 8 4.03 7.06 -12.77
N LEU A 9 3.08 7.65 -12.03
CA LEU A 9 3.14 9.03 -11.56
C LEU A 9 2.76 9.09 -10.08
N GLY A 10 3.62 9.71 -9.28
CA GLY A 10 3.36 9.99 -7.88
C GLY A 10 3.79 11.41 -7.53
N VAL A 11 3.21 11.93 -6.45
CA VAL A 11 3.44 13.30 -6.01
C VAL A 11 3.60 13.32 -4.49
N SER A 12 4.56 14.09 -4.00
CA SER A 12 4.73 14.47 -2.60
C SER A 12 4.62 15.99 -2.45
N PRO A 13 4.77 16.56 -1.24
CA PRO A 13 4.87 18.00 -1.08
C PRO A 13 6.03 18.62 -1.88
N ASP A 14 7.16 17.91 -1.97
CA ASP A 14 8.41 18.46 -2.50
C ASP A 14 8.70 18.06 -3.96
N ALA A 15 8.17 16.92 -4.42
CA ALA A 15 8.56 16.35 -5.72
C ALA A 15 7.40 15.73 -6.49
N LEU A 16 7.53 15.74 -7.82
CA LEU A 16 6.77 14.91 -8.75
C LEU A 16 7.69 13.82 -9.29
N VAL A 17 7.29 12.56 -9.17
CA VAL A 17 8.10 11.41 -9.59
C VAL A 17 7.39 10.64 -10.68
N VAL A 18 8.10 10.46 -11.81
CA VAL A 18 7.67 9.62 -12.93
C VAL A 18 8.55 8.38 -12.96
N THR A 19 7.95 7.20 -13.02
CA THR A 19 8.68 5.95 -13.25
C THR A 19 8.36 5.39 -14.63
N GLY A 20 9.15 4.44 -15.10
CA GLY A 20 8.79 3.65 -16.27
C GLY A 20 9.76 2.51 -16.53
N ASN A 21 9.29 1.51 -17.26
CA ASN A 21 10.09 0.39 -17.73
C ASN A 21 10.88 0.79 -18.98
N LEU A 22 12.18 0.51 -19.01
CA LEU A 22 13.03 0.81 -20.16
C LEU A 22 13.12 -0.41 -21.08
N PHE A 23 12.82 -0.22 -22.36
CA PHE A 23 12.89 -1.27 -23.38
C PHE A 23 13.78 -0.85 -24.55
N ALA A 24 14.53 -1.80 -25.12
CA ALA A 24 15.37 -1.58 -26.28
C ALA A 24 15.38 -2.80 -27.21
N ASN A 25 16.00 -2.67 -28.39
CA ASN A 25 16.21 -3.76 -29.34
C ASN A 25 14.91 -4.52 -29.70
N CYS A 26 13.84 -3.77 -29.97
CA CYS A 26 12.55 -4.33 -30.34
C CYS A 26 12.62 -5.07 -31.69
N ASN A 27 12.02 -6.24 -31.74
CA ASN A 27 11.78 -7.02 -32.95
C ASN A 27 10.31 -7.49 -32.98
N MET A 28 9.95 -8.35 -33.93
CA MET A 28 8.58 -8.85 -34.08
C MET A 28 8.08 -9.69 -32.89
N VAL A 29 8.99 -10.22 -32.07
CA VAL A 29 8.68 -11.09 -30.93
C VAL A 29 8.60 -10.30 -29.62
N GLY A 30 9.26 -9.14 -29.53
CA GLY A 30 9.19 -8.27 -28.36
C GLY A 30 10.38 -7.32 -28.24
N CYS A 31 10.44 -6.63 -27.11
CA CYS A 31 11.54 -5.73 -26.77
C CYS A 31 12.33 -6.28 -25.58
N ALA A 32 13.65 -6.06 -25.57
CA ALA A 32 14.50 -6.43 -24.45
C ALA A 32 14.30 -5.43 -23.30
N PHE A 33 13.89 -5.93 -22.13
CA PHE A 33 13.84 -5.14 -20.89
C PHE A 33 15.25 -4.72 -20.47
N ARG A 34 15.40 -3.45 -20.12
CA ARG A 34 16.69 -2.83 -19.73
C ARG A 34 16.71 -2.33 -18.29
N GLY A 35 15.57 -2.34 -17.61
CA GLY A 35 15.43 -1.91 -16.23
C GLY A 35 14.33 -0.86 -16.05
N THR A 36 14.42 -0.06 -15.00
CA THR A 36 13.44 1.00 -14.70
C THR A 36 14.11 2.35 -14.58
N LYS A 37 13.43 3.40 -15.02
CA LYS A 37 13.83 4.78 -14.80
C LYS A 37 12.95 5.39 -13.71
N ILE A 38 13.55 6.16 -12.81
CA ILE A 38 12.87 7.01 -11.85
C ILE A 38 13.32 8.44 -12.15
N ARG A 39 12.40 9.30 -12.57
CA ARG A 39 12.64 10.71 -12.84
C ARG A 39 11.99 11.55 -11.76
N VAL A 40 12.78 12.38 -11.11
CA VAL A 40 12.35 13.27 -10.01
C VAL A 40 12.36 14.70 -10.52
N PHE A 41 11.23 15.38 -10.44
CA PHE A 41 11.10 16.81 -10.72
C PHE A 41 10.95 17.58 -9.41
N ASP A 42 11.50 18.80 -9.36
CA ASP A 42 11.16 19.78 -8.33
C ASP A 42 9.72 20.27 -8.58
N LYS A 43 8.84 20.01 -7.60
CA LYS A 43 7.42 20.35 -7.74
C LYS A 43 7.19 21.86 -7.68
N ALA A 44 8.01 22.61 -6.93
CA ALA A 44 7.87 24.06 -6.84
C ALA A 44 8.15 24.72 -8.19
N GLU A 45 9.22 24.30 -8.88
CA GLU A 45 9.58 24.78 -10.22
C GLU A 45 8.45 24.52 -11.24
N LEU A 46 7.76 23.37 -11.14
CA LEU A 46 6.61 23.05 -12.01
C LEU A 46 5.41 23.99 -11.78
N TYR A 47 5.24 24.54 -10.58
CA TYR A 47 4.17 25.50 -10.29
C TYR A 47 4.52 26.94 -10.65
N ASP A 48 5.81 27.28 -10.61
CA ASP A 48 6.29 28.63 -10.94
C ASP A 48 6.14 28.96 -12.44
N GLY A 49 5.84 27.96 -13.27
CA GLY A 49 5.54 28.13 -14.68
C GLY A 49 6.80 28.36 -15.52
N ASP A 50 7.94 27.88 -15.04
CA ASP A 50 9.22 28.03 -15.71
C ASP A 50 9.21 27.37 -17.10
N ALA A 51 9.96 27.96 -18.03
CA ALA A 51 10.03 27.48 -19.41
C ALA A 51 10.72 26.11 -19.53
N THR A 52 11.43 25.69 -18.48
CA THR A 52 12.11 24.40 -18.36
C THR A 52 11.88 23.89 -16.95
N ALA A 53 11.78 22.57 -16.79
CA ALA A 53 11.78 21.92 -15.48
C ALA A 53 13.09 21.16 -15.29
N THR A 54 13.76 21.37 -14.16
CA THR A 54 14.88 20.52 -13.75
C THR A 54 14.38 19.14 -13.32
N PHE A 55 15.18 18.13 -13.63
CA PHE A 55 14.91 16.77 -13.19
C PHE A 55 16.20 16.00 -12.94
N VAL A 56 16.11 15.01 -12.05
CA VAL A 56 17.16 14.02 -11.81
C VAL A 56 16.65 12.65 -12.23
N ASP A 57 17.42 11.96 -13.05
CA ASP A 57 17.15 10.59 -13.45
C ASP A 57 17.96 9.61 -12.58
N ILE A 58 17.29 8.58 -12.08
CA ILE A 58 17.89 7.43 -11.42
C ILE A 58 17.57 6.20 -12.30
N ASP A 59 18.61 5.63 -12.89
CA ASP A 59 18.49 4.43 -13.72
C ASP A 59 18.74 3.17 -12.91
N ARG A 60 17.79 2.24 -12.99
CA ARG A 60 17.89 0.89 -12.44
C ARG A 60 18.04 -0.09 -13.60
N ASN A 61 18.95 -1.04 -13.48
CA ASN A 61 19.22 -2.04 -14.52
C ASN A 61 18.20 -3.19 -14.51
N ALA A 62 18.27 -4.06 -15.52
CA ALA A 62 17.33 -5.17 -15.71
C ALA A 62 17.26 -6.18 -14.54
N ASN A 63 18.31 -6.29 -13.72
CA ASN A 63 18.34 -7.20 -12.56
C ASN A 63 17.67 -6.60 -11.32
N GLN A 64 17.21 -5.35 -11.38
CA GLN A 64 16.53 -4.66 -10.28
C GLN A 64 15.00 -4.70 -10.43
N GLY A 65 14.49 -5.54 -11.32
CA GLY A 65 13.07 -5.75 -11.58
C GLY A 65 12.38 -4.57 -12.26
N GLY A 66 11.12 -4.81 -12.66
CA GLY A 66 10.30 -3.87 -13.42
C GLY A 66 9.10 -3.35 -12.63
N THR A 67 8.43 -2.35 -13.20
CA THR A 67 7.17 -1.78 -12.72
C THR A 67 7.25 -1.30 -11.27
N VAL A 68 8.03 -0.23 -11.07
CA VAL A 68 8.07 0.50 -9.81
C VAL A 68 6.94 1.52 -9.82
N GLN A 69 6.05 1.47 -8.83
CA GLN A 69 4.97 2.43 -8.68
C GLN A 69 5.37 3.52 -7.67
N PRO A 70 5.48 4.80 -8.10
CA PRO A 70 5.67 5.91 -7.19
C PRO A 70 4.38 6.13 -6.39
N ALA A 71 4.49 6.32 -5.09
CA ALA A 71 3.32 6.59 -4.26
C ALA A 71 2.81 8.02 -4.46
N HIS A 72 1.49 8.21 -4.44
CA HIS A 72 0.94 9.53 -4.13
C HIS A 72 0.93 9.71 -2.61
N HIS A 73 1.52 10.78 -2.10
CA HIS A 73 1.64 11.02 -0.67
C HIS A 73 0.53 11.93 -0.17
N PHE A 74 -0.08 11.53 0.93
CA PHE A 74 -1.12 12.26 1.66
C PHE A 74 -0.79 12.28 3.16
N GLY A 75 -1.50 13.13 3.91
CA GLY A 75 -1.24 13.32 5.34
C GLY A 75 0.10 14.01 5.62
N THR A 76 0.69 13.74 6.78
CA THR A 76 1.92 14.36 7.26
C THR A 76 3.14 13.69 6.64
N THR A 77 3.48 14.10 5.42
CA THR A 77 4.60 13.53 4.66
C THR A 77 5.96 13.98 5.22
N PRO A 78 6.95 13.08 5.38
CA PRO A 78 8.30 13.47 5.75
C PRO A 78 8.94 14.35 4.67
N ALA A 79 9.52 15.47 5.08
CA ALA A 79 10.21 16.37 4.16
C ALA A 79 11.34 15.65 3.40
N ASN A 80 11.55 16.08 2.16
CA ASN A 80 12.60 15.57 1.28
C ASN A 80 12.60 14.05 1.10
N THR A 81 11.44 13.40 1.24
CA THR A 81 11.29 11.95 1.18
C THR A 81 10.21 11.53 0.17
N PHE A 82 10.48 10.49 -0.61
CA PHE A 82 9.53 9.94 -1.57
C PHE A 82 9.53 8.41 -1.55
N TYR A 83 8.37 7.78 -1.34
CA TYR A 83 8.24 6.32 -1.28
C TYR A 83 7.75 5.75 -2.62
N LEU A 84 8.29 4.59 -2.98
CA LEU A 84 7.84 3.81 -4.13
C LEU A 84 7.73 2.34 -3.74
N LEU A 85 6.87 1.62 -4.44
CA LEU A 85 6.65 0.20 -4.21
C LEU A 85 6.83 -0.60 -5.50
N GLN A 86 7.45 -1.76 -5.37
CA GLN A 86 7.63 -2.70 -6.47
C GLN A 86 7.27 -4.10 -5.97
N ARG A 87 6.62 -4.88 -6.82
CA ARG A 87 6.58 -6.34 -6.65
C ARG A 87 7.91 -6.94 -7.08
N TRP A 88 8.63 -7.58 -6.16
CA TRP A 88 9.93 -8.17 -6.46
C TRP A 88 9.79 -9.56 -7.08
N ASN A 89 8.99 -10.42 -6.44
CA ASN A 89 8.63 -11.75 -6.92
C ASN A 89 7.31 -12.19 -6.26
N SER A 90 7.02 -13.49 -6.23
CA SER A 90 5.79 -14.00 -5.65
C SER A 90 5.72 -13.89 -4.13
N THR A 91 6.83 -13.82 -3.40
CA THR A 91 6.83 -13.75 -1.92
C THR A 91 7.50 -12.50 -1.38
N PHE A 92 7.91 -11.56 -2.24
CA PHE A 92 8.61 -10.35 -1.80
C PHE A 92 8.07 -9.10 -2.49
N LEU A 93 7.91 -8.05 -1.68
CA LEU A 93 7.89 -6.66 -2.12
C LEU A 93 9.29 -6.07 -2.05
N ASN A 94 9.55 -5.05 -2.86
CA ASN A 94 10.69 -4.17 -2.71
C ASN A 94 10.15 -2.77 -2.41
N VAL A 95 10.43 -2.27 -1.21
CA VAL A 95 10.13 -0.90 -0.80
C VAL A 95 11.31 -0.03 -1.19
N LEU A 96 11.03 1.06 -1.87
CA LEU A 96 12.04 2.03 -2.28
C LEU A 96 11.74 3.36 -1.60
N VAL A 97 12.79 4.06 -1.19
CA VAL A 97 12.68 5.44 -0.69
C VAL A 97 13.76 6.29 -1.34
N LEU A 98 13.36 7.48 -1.77
CA LEU A 98 14.26 8.56 -2.15
C LEU A 98 14.34 9.53 -0.98
N THR A 99 15.55 9.81 -0.49
CA THR A 99 15.80 10.91 0.44
C THR A 99 16.51 12.06 -0.27
N GLY A 100 16.40 13.28 0.24
CA GLY A 100 16.99 14.46 -0.40
C GLY A 100 16.28 14.93 -1.66
N VAL A 101 15.03 14.50 -1.90
CA VAL A 101 14.22 15.05 -3.00
C VAL A 101 13.85 16.51 -2.72
N PRO A 102 13.69 17.37 -3.74
CA PRO A 102 13.97 17.12 -5.15
C PRO A 102 15.45 17.33 -5.52
N GLY A 103 16.26 17.98 -4.67
CA GLY A 103 17.57 18.51 -5.06
C GLY A 103 18.69 17.49 -5.27
N SER A 104 18.77 16.43 -4.45
CA SER A 104 19.83 15.41 -4.53
C SER A 104 19.30 14.04 -4.09
N PRO A 105 18.41 13.44 -4.89
CA PRO A 105 17.73 12.21 -4.50
C PRO A 105 18.71 11.03 -4.35
N ALA A 106 18.69 10.39 -3.18
CA ALA A 106 19.43 9.18 -2.86
C ALA A 106 18.46 8.00 -2.69
N LEU A 107 18.66 6.93 -3.45
CA LEU A 107 17.78 5.76 -3.44
C LEU A 107 18.25 4.71 -2.42
N SER A 108 17.35 4.30 -1.53
CA SER A 108 17.50 3.12 -0.66
C SER A 108 16.38 2.11 -0.93
N THR A 109 16.65 0.82 -0.71
CA THR A 109 15.68 -0.26 -0.99
C THR A 109 15.69 -1.33 0.10
N GLN A 110 14.53 -1.89 0.42
CA GLN A 110 14.37 -2.99 1.36
C GLN A 110 13.44 -4.07 0.79
N LEU A 111 13.89 -5.32 0.78
CA LEU A 111 13.02 -6.46 0.47
C LEU A 111 12.19 -6.84 1.70
N LEU A 112 10.89 -6.99 1.50
CA LEU A 112 9.95 -7.41 2.54
C LEU A 112 9.24 -8.69 2.12
N ASN A 113 9.25 -9.69 3.01
CA ASN A 113 8.54 -10.94 2.80
C ASN A 113 7.01 -10.72 2.90
N THR A 114 6.26 -11.37 2.02
CA THR A 114 4.79 -11.40 2.02
C THR A 114 4.30 -12.85 1.99
N ALA A 115 3.01 -13.07 2.24
CA ALA A 115 2.38 -14.30 1.76
C ALA A 115 2.51 -14.41 0.23
N ASP A 116 2.35 -15.61 -0.31
CA ASP A 116 2.50 -15.87 -1.74
C ASP A 116 1.44 -15.10 -2.55
N GLN A 117 1.92 -14.23 -3.43
CA GLN A 117 1.17 -13.39 -4.36
C GLN A 117 0.89 -14.14 -5.68
N GLY A 118 1.40 -15.37 -5.83
CA GLY A 118 1.27 -16.21 -7.01
C GLY A 118 2.20 -15.83 -8.16
N VAL A 119 2.25 -16.68 -9.19
CA VAL A 119 3.11 -16.51 -10.39
C VAL A 119 2.31 -16.22 -11.67
N CYS A 120 0.98 -16.25 -11.59
CA CYS A 120 0.07 -15.97 -12.70
C CYS A 120 0.24 -16.85 -13.92
N PHE A 121 0.21 -18.17 -13.69
CA PHE A 121 0.14 -19.14 -14.77
C PHE A 121 -1.31 -19.55 -15.03
N THR A 122 -1.86 -19.24 -16.19
CA THR A 122 -3.21 -19.68 -16.59
C THR A 122 -3.11 -20.73 -17.69
N PRO A 123 -3.27 -22.04 -17.38
CA PRO A 123 -3.01 -23.12 -18.33
C PRO A 123 -3.93 -23.11 -19.57
N SER A 124 -5.15 -22.57 -19.45
CA SER A 124 -6.18 -22.64 -20.50
C SER A 124 -5.90 -21.76 -21.72
N SER A 125 -5.14 -20.67 -21.56
CA SER A 125 -4.87 -19.70 -22.62
C SER A 125 -3.48 -19.86 -23.26
N GLY A 126 -2.61 -20.67 -22.67
CA GLY A 126 -1.19 -20.72 -23.02
C GLY A 126 -0.42 -19.41 -22.74
N SER A 127 -1.06 -18.44 -22.08
CA SER A 127 -0.49 -17.13 -21.71
C SER A 127 -0.39 -16.99 -20.20
N LEU A 128 0.61 -16.25 -19.73
CA LEU A 128 0.72 -15.86 -18.32
C LEU A 128 -0.32 -14.78 -18.03
N GLY A 129 -1.15 -15.00 -17.00
CA GLY A 129 -2.04 -13.97 -16.45
C GLY A 129 -3.17 -13.54 -17.38
N SER A 130 -4.01 -14.47 -17.83
CA SER A 130 -5.22 -14.14 -18.60
C SER A 130 -6.51 -14.40 -17.83
N ALA A 131 -7.59 -13.68 -18.14
CA ALA A 131 -8.91 -13.90 -17.55
C ALA A 131 -9.99 -14.14 -18.60
N PRO A 132 -10.84 -15.18 -18.47
CA PRO A 132 -11.95 -15.40 -19.38
C PRO A 132 -13.01 -14.31 -19.22
N GLN A 133 -13.77 -14.10 -20.28
CA GLN A 133 -14.93 -13.21 -20.33
C GLN A 133 -16.10 -13.90 -21.03
N GLY A 134 -17.31 -13.66 -20.53
CA GLY A 134 -18.53 -14.26 -21.07
C GLY A 134 -18.73 -13.95 -22.56
N GLY A 135 -19.41 -14.84 -23.29
CA GLY A 135 -19.83 -14.58 -24.67
C GLY A 135 -18.74 -14.66 -25.75
N THR A 136 -17.50 -15.01 -25.40
CA THR A 136 -16.39 -15.21 -26.33
C THR A 136 -15.42 -16.28 -25.80
N THR A 137 -14.51 -16.77 -26.64
CA THR A 137 -13.38 -17.63 -26.24
C THR A 137 -12.07 -16.86 -26.12
N LYS A 138 -12.12 -15.54 -26.31
CA LYS A 138 -10.97 -14.66 -26.19
C LYS A 138 -10.83 -14.19 -24.76
N ASP A 139 -9.65 -14.38 -24.19
CA ASP A 139 -9.37 -14.01 -22.81
C ASP A 139 -8.89 -12.55 -22.74
N ILE A 140 -8.81 -12.00 -21.54
CA ILE A 140 -8.32 -10.66 -21.25
C ILE A 140 -6.89 -10.76 -20.72
N ASP A 141 -5.98 -9.94 -21.23
CA ASP A 141 -4.64 -9.76 -20.65
C ASP A 141 -4.76 -8.97 -19.35
N THR A 142 -4.47 -9.62 -18.22
CA THR A 142 -4.59 -9.03 -16.89
C THR A 142 -3.35 -8.25 -16.45
N LEU A 143 -2.31 -8.24 -17.28
CA LEU A 143 -0.98 -7.72 -16.96
C LEU A 143 -0.41 -8.25 -15.63
N CYS A 144 -0.88 -9.42 -15.19
CA CYS A 144 -0.24 -10.08 -14.10
C CYS A 144 1.23 -10.36 -14.48
N GLN A 145 2.21 -10.01 -13.67
CA GLN A 145 2.22 -9.86 -12.22
C GLN A 145 2.76 -8.49 -11.78
N ARG A 146 2.20 -7.42 -12.34
CA ARG A 146 2.66 -6.04 -12.17
C ARG A 146 2.06 -5.36 -10.94
N MET A 147 2.90 -4.62 -10.20
CA MET A 147 2.43 -3.61 -9.24
C MET A 147 1.69 -2.51 -10.00
N MET A 148 0.44 -2.25 -9.63
CA MET A 148 -0.46 -1.37 -10.40
C MET A 148 -0.52 0.04 -9.86
N SER A 149 -0.54 0.21 -8.55
CA SER A 149 -0.58 1.53 -7.92
C SER A 149 -0.02 1.49 -6.49
N ALA A 150 0.46 2.64 -6.01
CA ALA A 150 0.86 2.84 -4.64
C ALA A 150 0.37 4.20 -4.09
N VAL A 151 0.07 4.26 -2.81
CA VAL A 151 -0.32 5.47 -2.06
C VAL A 151 0.38 5.45 -0.72
N TRP A 152 0.86 6.60 -0.26
CA TRP A 152 1.44 6.76 1.07
C TRP A 152 0.52 7.66 1.90
N GLN A 153 0.14 7.22 3.09
CA GLN A 153 -0.70 7.96 4.04
C GLN A 153 -0.11 7.77 5.44
N ASP A 154 0.31 8.87 6.08
CA ASP A 154 0.70 8.92 7.51
C ASP A 154 1.57 7.76 8.01
N GLY A 155 2.60 7.41 7.23
CA GLY A 155 3.56 6.35 7.58
C GLY A 155 3.25 4.97 7.00
N SER A 156 2.07 4.77 6.41
CA SER A 156 1.70 3.53 5.71
C SER A 156 1.79 3.69 4.20
N LEU A 157 2.58 2.82 3.57
CA LEU A 157 2.67 2.65 2.12
C LEU A 157 1.72 1.53 1.68
N TRP A 158 0.65 1.90 1.00
CA TRP A 158 -0.35 1.02 0.45
C TRP A 158 -0.04 0.71 -1.01
N GLY A 159 -0.28 -0.53 -1.42
CA GLY A 159 -0.08 -0.94 -2.80
C GLY A 159 -0.99 -2.08 -3.22
N THR A 160 -1.15 -2.24 -4.53
CA THR A 160 -1.93 -3.34 -5.10
C THR A 160 -1.35 -3.82 -6.41
N ASN A 161 -1.43 -5.13 -6.65
CA ASN A 161 -1.02 -5.76 -7.89
C ASN A 161 -2.07 -6.80 -8.34
N THR A 162 -2.02 -7.15 -9.62
CA THR A 162 -2.61 -8.41 -10.05
C THR A 162 -1.62 -9.52 -9.72
N GLY A 163 -2.06 -10.50 -8.93
CA GLY A 163 -1.35 -11.73 -8.59
C GLY A 163 -2.20 -12.95 -8.97
N SER A 164 -1.89 -14.12 -8.43
CA SER A 164 -2.72 -15.31 -8.63
C SER A 164 -3.02 -16.06 -7.35
N ASP A 165 -4.15 -16.75 -7.33
CA ASP A 165 -4.50 -17.68 -6.28
C ASP A 165 -3.53 -18.86 -6.25
N GLY A 166 -3.12 -19.28 -5.05
CA GLY A 166 -2.16 -20.38 -4.88
C GLY A 166 -2.73 -21.76 -5.19
N ALA A 167 -4.06 -21.92 -5.15
CA ALA A 167 -4.73 -23.20 -5.35
C ALA A 167 -5.09 -23.45 -6.81
N ASP A 168 -5.57 -22.44 -7.54
CA ASP A 168 -6.05 -22.59 -8.92
C ASP A 168 -5.33 -21.72 -9.97
N SER A 169 -4.38 -20.88 -9.53
CA SER A 169 -3.60 -19.95 -10.38
C SER A 169 -4.43 -18.91 -11.15
N ARG A 170 -5.73 -18.76 -10.87
CA ARG A 170 -6.52 -17.62 -11.39
C ARG A 170 -5.92 -16.32 -10.92
N THR A 171 -6.05 -15.30 -11.76
CA THR A 171 -5.67 -13.96 -11.36
C THR A 171 -6.60 -13.47 -10.25
N ILE A 172 -5.99 -13.01 -9.16
CA ILE A 172 -6.67 -12.34 -8.07
C ILE A 172 -5.93 -11.05 -7.74
N VAL A 173 -6.66 -10.02 -7.35
CA VAL A 173 -6.09 -8.80 -6.80
C VAL A 173 -5.45 -9.09 -5.46
N GLN A 174 -4.23 -8.62 -5.29
CA GLN A 174 -3.47 -8.63 -4.04
C GLN A 174 -3.31 -7.17 -3.58
N TRP A 175 -3.36 -6.91 -2.28
CA TRP A 175 -3.15 -5.57 -1.71
C TRP A 175 -2.37 -5.62 -0.40
N PHE A 176 -1.60 -4.57 -0.13
CA PHE A 176 -0.66 -4.53 0.98
C PHE A 176 -0.76 -3.21 1.73
N GLU A 177 -0.54 -3.28 3.03
CA GLU A 177 -0.13 -2.15 3.86
C GLU A 177 1.29 -2.43 4.37
N VAL A 178 2.20 -1.53 4.04
CA VAL A 178 3.57 -1.54 4.55
C VAL A 178 3.75 -0.36 5.48
N GLU A 179 4.04 -0.63 6.76
CA GLU A 179 4.50 0.40 7.68
C GLU A 179 5.92 0.80 7.27
N THR A 180 6.11 2.08 6.96
CA THR A 180 7.41 2.59 6.52
C THR A 180 8.40 2.72 7.67
N ASN A 181 7.94 2.88 8.91
CA ASN A 181 8.76 2.95 10.14
C ASN A 181 9.98 3.88 10.02
N GLY A 182 9.83 5.01 9.30
CA GLY A 182 10.94 5.95 9.09
C GLY A 182 12.08 5.43 8.22
N PHE A 183 11.84 4.43 7.36
CA PHE A 183 12.81 3.96 6.36
C PHE A 183 13.32 5.15 5.51
N PRO A 184 14.64 5.36 5.35
CA PRO A 184 15.71 4.36 5.52
C PRO A 184 16.40 4.28 6.90
N SER A 185 16.09 5.15 7.86
CA SER A 185 16.70 5.07 9.20
C SER A 185 16.10 3.97 10.07
N GLY A 186 14.81 3.66 9.86
CA GLY A 186 14.16 2.49 10.46
C GLY A 186 13.91 1.37 9.44
N THR A 187 13.28 0.28 9.88
CA THR A 187 13.03 -0.91 9.07
C THR A 187 11.55 -1.02 8.73
N PRO A 188 11.15 -0.99 7.44
CA PRO A 188 9.75 -1.12 7.07
C PRO A 188 9.26 -2.55 7.30
N SER A 189 7.96 -2.72 7.54
CA SER A 189 7.33 -4.02 7.79
C SER A 189 5.98 -4.14 7.11
N VAL A 190 5.63 -5.35 6.65
CA VAL A 190 4.28 -5.62 6.13
C VAL A 190 3.33 -5.74 7.32
N ARG A 191 2.35 -4.84 7.40
CA ARG A 191 1.30 -4.89 8.43
C ARG A 191 0.15 -5.80 8.03
N GLN A 192 -0.23 -5.74 6.76
CA GLN A 192 -1.24 -6.64 6.20
C GLN A 192 -1.03 -6.88 4.71
N HIS A 193 -1.44 -8.08 4.29
CA HIS A 193 -1.51 -8.53 2.92
C HIS A 193 -2.83 -9.27 2.74
N GLY A 194 -3.74 -8.69 1.96
CA GLY A 194 -5.04 -9.29 1.67
C GLY A 194 -5.26 -9.51 0.19
N VAL A 195 -6.35 -10.21 -0.10
CA VAL A 195 -6.75 -10.56 -1.47
C VAL A 195 -8.19 -10.14 -1.75
N ILE A 196 -8.52 -9.90 -3.02
CA ILE A 196 -9.91 -9.80 -3.47
C ILE A 196 -10.20 -11.00 -4.36
N ASP A 197 -10.63 -12.10 -3.76
CA ASP A 197 -11.05 -13.30 -4.49
C ASP A 197 -12.56 -13.24 -4.77
N GLY A 198 -12.91 -13.30 -6.06
CA GLY A 198 -14.31 -13.36 -6.50
C GLY A 198 -14.98 -14.73 -6.24
N GLY A 199 -14.21 -15.72 -5.80
CA GLY A 199 -14.61 -17.11 -5.63
C GLY A 199 -14.25 -17.98 -6.84
N THR A 200 -14.63 -19.26 -6.78
CA THR A 200 -14.29 -20.25 -7.82
C THR A 200 -14.70 -19.77 -9.22
N GLY A 201 -13.72 -19.66 -10.12
CA GLY A 201 -13.92 -19.28 -11.52
C GLY A 201 -14.00 -17.76 -11.78
N GLU A 202 -13.85 -16.91 -10.76
CA GLU A 202 -14.06 -15.46 -10.85
C GLU A 202 -12.77 -14.65 -10.75
N PHE A 203 -12.23 -14.23 -11.90
CA PHE A 203 -10.93 -13.60 -12.00
C PHE A 203 -11.00 -12.12 -11.64
N THR A 204 -10.08 -11.63 -10.81
CA THR A 204 -9.98 -10.20 -10.45
C THR A 204 -8.61 -9.65 -10.83
N TYR A 205 -8.58 -8.44 -11.40
CA TYR A 205 -7.36 -7.87 -12.00
C TYR A 205 -7.46 -6.34 -12.23
N MET A 206 -6.35 -5.74 -12.66
CA MET A 206 -6.20 -4.28 -12.89
C MET A 206 -6.67 -3.39 -11.72
N PRO A 207 -6.19 -3.66 -10.48
CA PRO A 207 -6.61 -2.90 -9.33
C PRO A 207 -5.96 -1.51 -9.25
N SER A 208 -6.61 -0.61 -8.52
CA SER A 208 -6.04 0.65 -8.05
C SER A 208 -6.49 0.94 -6.62
N ILE A 209 -5.63 1.50 -5.78
CA ILE A 209 -5.84 1.70 -4.33
C ILE A 209 -5.67 3.16 -3.92
N SER A 210 -6.48 3.62 -2.95
CA SER A 210 -6.30 4.91 -2.27
C SER A 210 -6.81 4.84 -0.83
N VAL A 211 -6.41 5.80 0.01
CA VAL A 211 -6.67 5.78 1.46
C VAL A 211 -7.05 7.16 1.97
N ASP A 212 -8.22 7.31 2.56
CA ASP A 212 -8.64 8.62 3.09
C ASP A 212 -7.92 9.01 4.39
N ALA A 213 -8.14 10.25 4.85
CA ALA A 213 -7.57 10.76 6.09
C ALA A 213 -8.05 10.05 7.38
N CYS A 214 -9.05 9.16 7.29
CA CYS A 214 -9.49 8.31 8.40
C CYS A 214 -8.88 6.90 8.30
N ASN A 215 -7.93 6.69 7.39
CA ASN A 215 -7.32 5.41 7.08
C ASN A 215 -8.30 4.34 6.57
N ASN A 216 -9.43 4.75 5.99
CA ASN A 216 -10.26 3.82 5.21
C ASN A 216 -9.64 3.66 3.83
N VAL A 217 -9.65 2.43 3.33
CA VAL A 217 -9.02 2.05 2.08
C VAL A 217 -10.08 1.79 1.03
N ALA A 218 -9.94 2.39 -0.14
CA ALA A 218 -10.76 2.12 -1.31
C ALA A 218 -9.94 1.42 -2.39
N MET A 219 -10.56 0.46 -3.08
CA MET A 219 -9.95 -0.22 -4.21
C MET A 219 -10.97 -0.40 -5.33
N THR A 220 -10.61 -0.02 -6.56
CA THR A 220 -11.33 -0.41 -7.78
C THR A 220 -10.56 -1.49 -8.51
N TYR A 221 -11.26 -2.38 -9.22
CA TYR A 221 -10.68 -3.49 -9.96
C TYR A 221 -11.66 -3.98 -11.04
N THR A 222 -11.17 -4.79 -11.98
CA THR A 222 -12.01 -5.51 -12.94
C THR A 222 -12.27 -6.93 -12.46
N GLN A 223 -13.50 -7.44 -12.66
CA GLN A 223 -13.82 -8.86 -12.46
C GLN A 223 -14.48 -9.46 -13.70
N SER A 224 -14.05 -10.67 -14.10
CA SER A 224 -14.67 -11.41 -15.21
C SER A 224 -14.61 -12.93 -14.97
N SER A 225 -15.40 -13.66 -15.74
CA SER A 225 -15.39 -15.13 -15.76
C SER A 225 -15.87 -15.63 -17.12
N SER A 226 -15.85 -16.94 -17.34
CA SER A 226 -16.38 -17.54 -18.59
C SER A 226 -17.88 -17.30 -18.81
N SER A 227 -18.61 -16.85 -17.78
CA SER A 227 -20.03 -16.51 -17.85
C SER A 227 -20.31 -15.02 -17.61
N ARG A 228 -19.28 -14.22 -17.34
CA ARG A 228 -19.41 -12.79 -17.01
C ARG A 228 -18.49 -11.93 -17.87
N PHE A 229 -19.05 -10.89 -18.47
CA PHE A 229 -18.26 -9.85 -19.12
C PHE A 229 -17.36 -9.13 -18.08
N PRO A 230 -16.25 -8.48 -18.48
CA PRO A 230 -15.45 -7.71 -17.53
C PRO A 230 -16.25 -6.58 -16.91
N GLU A 231 -16.37 -6.53 -15.57
CA GLU A 231 -17.11 -5.49 -14.86
C GLU A 231 -16.15 -4.66 -14.00
N MET A 232 -16.38 -3.35 -13.97
CA MET A 232 -15.73 -2.47 -13.00
C MET A 232 -16.41 -2.64 -11.65
N ARG A 233 -15.61 -3.02 -10.65
CA ARG A 233 -16.04 -3.21 -9.26
C ARG A 233 -15.21 -2.36 -8.33
N TYR A 234 -15.73 -2.17 -7.13
CA TYR A 234 -14.97 -1.59 -6.05
C TYR A 234 -15.30 -2.26 -4.73
N THR A 235 -14.34 -2.19 -3.82
CA THR A 235 -14.49 -2.58 -2.42
C THR A 235 -13.58 -1.68 -1.58
N GLY A 236 -13.52 -1.94 -0.29
CA GLY A 236 -12.59 -1.30 0.60
C GLY A 236 -12.62 -1.90 1.98
N ARG A 237 -12.01 -1.21 2.92
CA ARG A 237 -12.06 -1.54 4.33
C ARG A 237 -12.04 -0.28 5.16
N LEU A 238 -12.78 -0.28 6.26
CA LEU A 238 -12.64 0.73 7.31
C LEU A 238 -11.36 0.46 8.09
N PHE A 239 -10.82 1.49 8.74
CA PHE A 239 -9.61 1.34 9.54
C PHE A 239 -9.71 0.20 10.57
N GLY A 240 -10.85 0.09 11.26
CA GLY A 240 -11.14 -0.92 12.29
C GLY A 240 -11.57 -2.29 11.78
N ASP A 241 -11.71 -2.50 10.46
CA ASP A 241 -12.01 -3.83 9.91
C ASP A 241 -10.87 -4.80 10.20
N THR A 242 -11.19 -6.09 10.35
CA THR A 242 -10.20 -7.16 10.53
C THR A 242 -9.06 -7.06 9.52
N LEU A 243 -7.81 -7.24 9.98
CA LEU A 243 -6.66 -7.20 9.09
C LEU A 243 -6.76 -8.25 7.97
N ASN A 244 -6.22 -7.91 6.80
CA ASN A 244 -6.20 -8.74 5.59
C ASN A 244 -7.59 -9.01 4.96
N SER A 245 -8.66 -8.35 5.41
CA SER A 245 -10.00 -8.45 4.81
C SER A 245 -10.46 -7.14 4.15
N VAL A 246 -11.43 -7.29 3.26
CA VAL A 246 -12.18 -6.20 2.62
C VAL A 246 -13.67 -6.46 2.78
N GLN A 247 -14.47 -5.42 2.61
CA GLN A 247 -15.93 -5.50 2.61
C GLN A 247 -16.45 -6.19 1.35
N ALA A 248 -17.76 -6.48 1.33
CA ALA A 248 -18.41 -7.04 0.15
C ALA A 248 -18.28 -6.08 -1.04
N PRO A 249 -17.85 -6.55 -2.22
CA PRO A 249 -17.65 -5.68 -3.37
C PRO A 249 -18.95 -5.22 -4.01
N VAL A 250 -18.93 -4.03 -4.61
CA VAL A 250 -20.04 -3.43 -5.35
C VAL A 250 -19.68 -3.33 -6.83
N ILE A 251 -20.68 -3.53 -7.70
CA ILE A 251 -20.54 -3.30 -9.14
C ILE A 251 -20.68 -1.80 -9.41
N ALA A 252 -19.59 -1.14 -9.78
CA ALA A 252 -19.63 0.25 -10.26
C ALA A 252 -20.21 0.32 -11.68
N LYS A 253 -19.78 -0.61 -12.54
CA LYS A 253 -20.25 -0.67 -13.93
C LYS A 253 -20.20 -2.08 -14.49
N ALA A 254 -21.37 -2.61 -14.84
CA ALA A 254 -21.47 -3.83 -15.62
C ALA A 254 -21.22 -3.54 -17.11
N SER A 255 -20.54 -4.47 -17.78
CA SER A 255 -20.39 -4.45 -19.23
C SER A 255 -21.63 -5.01 -19.91
N ALA A 256 -21.95 -4.44 -21.08
CA ALA A 256 -23.07 -4.90 -21.89
C ALA A 256 -22.67 -5.99 -22.92
N PHE A 257 -21.37 -6.23 -23.08
CA PHE A 257 -20.81 -7.17 -24.06
C PHE A 257 -19.39 -7.60 -23.66
N PHE A 258 -18.81 -8.58 -24.36
CA PHE A 258 -17.39 -8.91 -24.23
C PHE A 258 -16.51 -7.84 -24.88
N PHE A 259 -15.25 -7.75 -24.49
CA PHE A 259 -14.27 -6.84 -25.07
C PHE A 259 -13.47 -7.51 -26.21
N ASP A 260 -13.24 -6.76 -27.28
CA ASP A 260 -12.41 -7.13 -28.43
C ASP A 260 -11.55 -5.92 -28.84
N ASP A 261 -10.22 -6.05 -28.73
CA ASP A 261 -9.22 -5.06 -29.13
C ASP A 261 -8.88 -5.10 -30.63
N PHE A 262 -9.54 -6.00 -31.37
CA PHE A 262 -9.43 -6.22 -32.81
C PHE A 262 -8.09 -6.78 -33.28
N THR A 263 -7.23 -7.23 -32.36
CA THR A 263 -5.98 -7.90 -32.71
C THR A 263 -6.24 -9.38 -32.96
N GLY A 264 -6.74 -9.69 -34.15
CA GLY A 264 -6.95 -11.07 -34.62
C GLY A 264 -5.67 -11.84 -34.98
N VAL A 265 -4.54 -11.61 -34.29
CA VAL A 265 -3.24 -12.19 -34.70
C VAL A 265 -2.95 -13.46 -33.88
N PRO A 266 -2.71 -14.61 -34.54
CA PRO A 266 -2.38 -15.89 -33.87
C PRO A 266 -1.10 -15.86 -33.01
N ASP A 267 -0.25 -14.84 -33.17
CA ASP A 267 1.15 -14.89 -32.74
C ASP A 267 1.43 -14.24 -31.37
N ARG A 268 0.41 -13.74 -30.65
CA ARG A 268 0.54 -13.24 -29.26
C ARG A 268 -0.22 -14.05 -28.20
N GLY A 269 -0.87 -15.15 -28.58
CA GLY A 269 -1.86 -15.83 -27.75
C GLY A 269 -3.19 -15.04 -27.73
N PRO A 270 -4.34 -15.70 -27.48
CA PRO A 270 -5.68 -15.15 -27.70
C PRO A 270 -6.14 -14.22 -26.56
N VAL A 271 -5.32 -13.24 -26.17
CA VAL A 271 -5.63 -12.30 -25.09
C VAL A 271 -5.82 -10.87 -25.58
N GLU A 272 -6.82 -10.20 -25.01
CA GLU A 272 -7.27 -8.85 -25.35
C GLU A 272 -6.69 -7.83 -24.34
N ARG A 273 -5.99 -6.78 -24.78
CA ARG A 273 -5.35 -5.79 -23.88
C ARG A 273 -6.40 -4.91 -23.21
N TRP A 274 -6.42 -4.89 -21.87
CA TRP A 274 -7.48 -4.24 -21.07
C TRP A 274 -6.92 -3.46 -19.89
N GLY A 275 -7.57 -2.36 -19.51
CA GLY A 275 -7.52 -1.84 -18.14
C GLY A 275 -6.18 -1.27 -17.66
N ASP A 276 -5.24 -0.97 -18.56
CA ASP A 276 -4.05 -0.21 -18.22
C ASP A 276 -4.52 1.12 -17.55
N TYR A 277 -4.06 1.39 -16.32
CA TYR A 277 -4.32 2.64 -15.57
C TYR A 277 -5.74 2.85 -15.02
N SER A 278 -6.35 1.81 -14.42
CA SER A 278 -7.45 2.04 -13.44
C SER A 278 -7.00 3.02 -12.35
N ALA A 279 -7.93 3.82 -11.83
CA ALA A 279 -7.62 4.82 -10.81
C ALA A 279 -8.61 4.79 -9.65
N THR A 280 -8.08 4.79 -8.42
CA THR A 280 -8.79 5.16 -7.20
C THR A 280 -8.07 6.37 -6.63
N VAL A 281 -8.78 7.48 -6.42
CA VAL A 281 -8.20 8.71 -5.88
C VAL A 281 -9.15 9.35 -4.87
N ILE A 282 -8.59 10.02 -3.87
CA ILE A 282 -9.37 10.75 -2.86
C ILE A 282 -9.80 12.10 -3.44
N ASP A 283 -11.04 12.50 -3.14
CA ASP A 283 -11.53 13.84 -3.34
C ASP A 283 -11.02 14.74 -2.20
N PRO A 284 -10.13 15.71 -2.48
CA PRO A 284 -9.55 16.57 -1.44
C PRO A 284 -10.60 17.43 -0.73
N ALA A 285 -11.79 17.62 -1.30
CA ALA A 285 -12.82 18.46 -0.71
C ALA A 285 -13.58 17.78 0.44
N ASN A 286 -13.74 16.46 0.40
CA ASN A 286 -14.63 15.76 1.33
C ASN A 286 -14.22 14.32 1.68
N GLN A 287 -13.02 13.86 1.29
CA GLN A 287 -12.52 12.52 1.60
C GLN A 287 -13.35 11.37 0.98
N SER A 288 -14.22 11.67 0.01
CA SER A 288 -14.81 10.63 -0.84
C SER A 288 -13.78 10.09 -1.83
N PHE A 289 -14.10 9.00 -2.51
CA PHE A 289 -13.23 8.38 -3.51
C PHE A 289 -13.86 8.50 -4.89
N TRP A 290 -13.08 9.03 -5.83
CA TRP A 290 -13.34 8.90 -7.25
C TRP A 290 -12.64 7.66 -7.78
N ILE A 291 -13.40 6.80 -8.47
CA ILE A 291 -12.87 5.62 -9.14
C ILE A 291 -13.13 5.71 -10.64
N ALA A 292 -12.13 5.27 -11.42
CA ALA A 292 -12.19 5.18 -12.86
C ALA A 292 -11.70 3.80 -13.34
N GLY A 293 -12.42 3.22 -14.29
CA GLY A 293 -12.08 1.91 -14.85
C GLY A 293 -12.75 1.66 -16.19
N GLU A 294 -12.25 0.67 -16.91
CA GLU A 294 -12.80 0.25 -18.20
C GLU A 294 -14.07 -0.60 -18.03
N TYR A 295 -14.98 -0.47 -18.99
CA TYR A 295 -16.10 -1.37 -19.20
C TYR A 295 -16.35 -1.54 -20.70
N ALA A 296 -16.94 -2.67 -21.09
CA ALA A 296 -17.27 -3.00 -22.46
C ALA A 296 -18.72 -2.62 -22.81
N LYS A 297 -18.88 -1.96 -23.96
CA LYS A 297 -20.15 -1.50 -24.54
C LYS A 297 -20.38 -2.13 -25.91
N VAL A 298 -21.63 -2.18 -26.33
CA VAL A 298 -22.03 -2.57 -27.69
C VAL A 298 -21.54 -1.49 -28.68
N ALA A 299 -21.00 -1.89 -29.84
CA ALA A 299 -20.57 -0.95 -30.87
C ALA A 299 -21.73 -0.13 -31.45
N ALA A 300 -21.50 1.17 -31.68
CA ALA A 300 -22.52 2.09 -32.20
C ALA A 300 -22.83 1.94 -33.71
N SER A 301 -21.95 1.30 -34.50
CA SER A 301 -22.19 1.10 -35.94
C SER A 301 -21.18 0.13 -36.58
N GLY A 302 -21.68 -0.89 -37.30
CA GLY A 302 -20.92 -1.63 -38.31
C GLY A 302 -20.70 -3.12 -38.04
N GLY A 303 -21.61 -3.96 -38.55
CA GLY A 303 -21.32 -5.27 -39.19
C GLY A 303 -20.60 -6.40 -38.43
N GLY A 304 -20.28 -6.29 -37.15
CA GLY A 304 -19.61 -7.37 -36.40
C GLY A 304 -19.94 -7.40 -34.90
N ASN A 305 -19.83 -8.57 -34.29
CA ASN A 305 -19.98 -8.83 -32.85
C ASN A 305 -18.78 -8.25 -32.08
N ASN A 306 -18.65 -6.93 -32.05
CA ASN A 306 -17.41 -6.27 -31.65
C ASN A 306 -17.66 -5.39 -30.43
N GLY A 307 -17.43 -5.87 -29.22
CA GLY A 307 -17.55 -5.01 -28.05
C GLY A 307 -16.38 -4.06 -27.92
N ARG A 308 -16.69 -2.79 -27.65
CA ARG A 308 -15.70 -1.71 -27.50
C ARG A 308 -15.54 -1.38 -26.03
N TRP A 309 -14.39 -0.84 -25.64
CA TRP A 309 -14.21 -0.29 -24.30
C TRP A 309 -14.82 1.12 -24.16
N GLY A 310 -15.01 1.53 -22.92
CA GLY A 310 -15.27 2.89 -22.49
C GLY A 310 -14.83 3.05 -21.04
N THR A 311 -14.63 4.29 -20.61
CA THR A 311 -14.29 4.60 -19.22
C THR A 311 -15.55 4.93 -18.45
N TRP A 312 -15.70 4.36 -17.25
CA TRP A 312 -16.70 4.78 -16.29
C TRP A 312 -16.03 5.48 -15.11
N LEU A 313 -16.65 6.55 -14.62
CA LEU A 313 -16.22 7.29 -13.45
C LEU A 313 -17.40 7.35 -12.47
N THR A 314 -17.15 7.05 -11.21
CA THR A 314 -18.14 7.20 -10.13
C THR A 314 -17.47 7.59 -8.83
N ASN A 315 -18.28 8.15 -7.93
CA ASN A 315 -17.85 8.57 -6.60
C ASN A 315 -18.56 7.75 -5.50
N PHE A 316 -17.88 7.47 -4.40
CA PHE A 316 -18.46 6.90 -3.19
C PHE A 316 -17.67 7.35 -1.94
N THR A 317 -18.21 7.15 -0.75
CA THR A 317 -17.53 7.52 0.51
C THR A 317 -17.81 6.52 1.61
N PHE A 318 -16.87 6.38 2.55
CA PHE A 318 -17.06 5.66 3.81
C PHE A 318 -17.55 6.56 4.95
N GLY A 319 -17.72 7.87 4.71
CA GLY A 319 -18.14 8.83 5.74
C GLY A 319 -17.00 9.28 6.66
N CYS A 320 -15.79 9.46 6.12
CA CYS A 320 -14.63 9.89 6.89
C CYS A 320 -14.86 11.26 7.56
N SER A 321 -14.70 11.29 8.88
CA SER A 321 -14.61 12.50 9.70
C SER A 321 -13.24 12.54 10.36
N PRO A 322 -12.24 13.21 9.77
CA PRO A 322 -10.88 13.19 10.29
C PRO A 322 -10.82 13.69 11.74
N VAL A 323 -10.04 12.99 12.56
CA VAL A 323 -9.71 13.39 13.92
C VAL A 323 -8.22 13.72 14.00
N ASP A 324 -7.85 14.57 14.94
CA ASP A 324 -6.46 15.02 15.08
C ASP A 324 -6.06 15.09 16.56
N ILE A 325 -4.81 14.74 16.83
CA ILE A 325 -4.23 14.70 18.17
C ILE A 325 -2.82 15.27 18.19
N THR A 326 -2.40 15.73 19.36
CA THR A 326 -1.01 16.14 19.64
C THR A 326 -0.50 15.45 20.90
N VAL A 327 0.81 15.23 20.98
CA VAL A 327 1.50 14.66 22.15
C VAL A 327 2.54 15.69 22.62
N ALA A 328 2.55 16.00 23.93
CA ALA A 328 3.23 17.19 24.46
C ALA A 328 4.77 17.13 24.47
N ASP A 329 5.39 16.02 24.86
CA ASP A 329 6.86 15.89 24.91
C ASP A 329 7.42 14.72 24.07
N GLY A 330 6.66 13.62 23.94
CA GLY A 330 7.00 12.50 23.06
C GLY A 330 8.19 11.63 23.50
N SER A 331 8.67 11.75 24.74
CA SER A 331 9.84 11.01 25.25
C SER A 331 9.64 10.59 26.70
N VAL A 332 9.85 9.30 27.00
CA VAL A 332 9.85 8.78 28.37
C VAL A 332 11.20 8.16 28.68
N ALA A 333 11.90 8.68 29.69
CA ALA A 333 13.21 8.20 30.10
C ALA A 333 13.16 7.40 31.41
N PHE A 334 13.33 6.08 31.34
CA PHE A 334 13.39 5.21 32.53
C PHE A 334 14.76 5.17 33.22
N GLY A 335 15.81 5.68 32.55
CA GLY A 335 17.18 5.66 33.07
C GLY A 335 17.74 4.24 33.24
N ILE A 336 18.58 4.06 34.27
CA ILE A 336 19.19 2.75 34.57
C ILE A 336 18.26 1.94 35.47
N VAL A 337 17.76 0.82 34.96
CA VAL A 337 16.87 -0.09 35.68
C VAL A 337 17.54 -1.46 35.82
N ALA A 338 17.51 -2.05 37.01
CA ALA A 338 18.10 -3.36 37.25
C ALA A 338 17.29 -4.48 36.55
N LEU A 339 17.96 -5.58 36.18
CA LEU A 339 17.28 -6.76 35.62
C LEU A 339 16.20 -7.28 36.57
N GLY A 340 15.04 -7.63 36.00
CA GLY A 340 13.86 -8.06 36.74
C GLY A 340 13.16 -6.99 37.58
N ALA A 341 13.67 -5.76 37.65
CA ALA A 341 13.02 -4.66 38.36
C ALA A 341 11.93 -4.00 37.51
N THR A 342 10.94 -3.43 38.19
CA THR A 342 9.82 -2.69 37.59
C THR A 342 9.96 -1.19 37.90
N VAL A 343 9.67 -0.34 36.92
CA VAL A 343 9.63 1.11 37.03
C VAL A 343 8.44 1.68 36.25
N ASP A 344 7.85 2.76 36.78
CA ASP A 344 6.70 3.46 36.19
C ASP A 344 7.11 4.86 35.71
N SER A 345 6.37 5.43 34.75
CA SER A 345 6.59 6.78 34.22
C SER A 345 6.00 7.89 35.12
N THR A 346 5.88 7.65 36.43
CA THR A 346 5.12 8.52 37.36
C THR A 346 5.68 9.95 37.50
N GLY A 347 6.91 10.20 37.05
CA GLY A 347 7.54 11.53 36.99
C GLY A 347 7.61 12.16 35.60
N ASP A 348 7.13 11.45 34.58
CA ASP A 348 7.27 11.79 33.16
C ASP A 348 6.02 11.31 32.39
N VAL A 349 4.91 12.00 32.64
CA VAL A 349 3.58 11.62 32.13
C VAL A 349 3.40 12.20 30.74
N GLN A 350 3.03 11.35 29.79
CA GLN A 350 2.73 11.78 28.44
C GLN A 350 1.31 12.29 28.36
N THR A 351 1.11 13.44 27.75
CA THR A 351 -0.21 14.05 27.62
C THR A 351 -0.63 14.09 26.14
N ILE A 352 -1.74 13.42 25.82
CA ILE A 352 -2.39 13.46 24.51
C ILE A 352 -3.47 14.55 24.54
N THR A 353 -3.48 15.45 23.56
CA THR A 353 -4.56 16.43 23.39
C THR A 353 -5.30 16.17 22.10
N VAL A 354 -6.62 15.96 22.19
CA VAL A 354 -7.51 15.88 21.03
C VAL A 354 -7.73 17.29 20.48
N VAL A 355 -7.23 17.52 19.26
CA VAL A 355 -7.35 18.79 18.52
C VAL A 355 -8.67 18.83 17.77
N THR A 356 -9.01 17.74 17.09
CA THR A 356 -10.30 17.54 16.39
C THR A 356 -10.88 16.21 16.84
N GLY A 357 -12.12 16.20 17.35
CA GLY A 357 -12.74 15.01 17.94
C GLY A 357 -14.26 15.09 18.08
N PRO A 358 -14.89 14.17 18.82
CA PRO A 358 -14.27 13.15 19.69
C PRO A 358 -13.45 12.10 18.92
N ALA A 359 -12.50 11.44 19.59
CA ALA A 359 -11.64 10.42 19.00
C ALA A 359 -11.53 9.19 19.92
N ASP A 360 -11.53 7.99 19.33
CA ASP A 360 -11.02 6.80 19.99
C ASP A 360 -9.51 6.76 19.83
N LEU A 361 -8.80 6.55 20.93
CA LEU A 361 -7.35 6.51 21.01
C LEU A 361 -6.90 5.05 21.08
N LEU A 362 -6.03 4.68 20.15
CA LEU A 362 -5.34 3.41 20.11
C LEU A 362 -3.85 3.63 20.34
N ILE A 363 -3.16 2.59 20.80
CA ILE A 363 -1.74 2.63 21.12
C ILE A 363 -1.03 1.37 20.65
N LYS A 364 0.17 1.52 20.11
CA LYS A 364 1.08 0.41 19.79
C LYS A 364 2.50 0.77 20.17
N SER A 365 3.34 -0.24 20.34
CA SER A 365 4.77 -0.07 20.62
C SER A 365 5.60 -0.96 19.70
N THR A 366 6.77 -0.49 19.26
CA THR A 366 7.81 -1.38 18.75
C THR A 366 8.37 -2.25 19.89
N ALA A 367 9.13 -3.27 19.54
CA ALA A 367 10.02 -3.92 20.51
C ALA A 367 11.11 -2.96 20.99
N PHE A 368 11.73 -3.27 22.14
CA PHE A 368 12.89 -2.53 22.64
C PHE A 368 14.14 -2.99 21.89
N THR A 369 14.94 -2.06 21.36
CA THR A 369 16.17 -2.38 20.62
C THR A 369 17.30 -1.41 20.93
N ASP A 370 18.54 -1.91 20.90
CA ASP A 370 19.78 -1.12 20.89
C ASP A 370 20.40 -0.99 19.48
N GLY A 371 19.65 -1.39 18.45
CA GLY A 371 20.08 -1.49 17.05
C GLY A 371 20.59 -2.86 16.63
N GLY A 372 21.26 -3.61 17.52
CA GLY A 372 21.80 -4.95 17.24
C GLY A 372 21.08 -6.08 17.96
N ASN A 373 20.45 -5.77 19.10
CA ASN A 373 19.73 -6.68 19.97
C ASN A 373 18.29 -6.19 20.12
N THR A 374 17.38 -7.11 20.43
CA THR A 374 15.97 -6.82 20.59
C THR A 374 15.45 -7.56 21.81
N TRP A 375 14.75 -6.85 22.70
CA TRP A 375 13.94 -7.47 23.74
C TRP A 375 12.52 -7.64 23.22
N THR A 376 12.02 -8.87 23.24
CA THR A 376 10.66 -9.17 22.83
C THR A 376 9.66 -8.66 23.86
N LEU A 377 8.43 -8.39 23.42
CA LEU A 377 7.34 -7.98 24.29
C LEU A 377 6.52 -9.22 24.69
N GLY A 378 6.04 -9.26 25.94
CA GLY A 378 5.26 -10.37 26.46
C GLY A 378 4.31 -9.98 27.59
N ALA A 379 3.48 -10.93 28.02
CA ALA A 379 2.59 -10.77 29.18
C ALA A 379 3.34 -10.90 30.53
N SER A 380 4.63 -11.25 30.49
CA SER A 380 5.56 -11.33 31.63
C SER A 380 6.98 -11.04 31.12
N ASN A 381 7.91 -10.72 32.02
CA ASN A 381 9.32 -10.59 31.66
C ASN A 381 10.02 -11.96 31.62
N GLY A 382 11.10 -12.05 30.84
CA GLY A 382 11.82 -13.29 30.59
C GLY A 382 13.28 -13.05 30.22
N VAL A 383 13.93 -14.02 29.57
CA VAL A 383 15.27 -13.85 29.00
C VAL A 383 15.15 -13.09 27.69
N ASP A 384 15.79 -11.93 27.57
CA ASP A 384 15.63 -11.01 26.43
C ASP A 384 14.15 -10.68 26.12
N GLU A 385 13.30 -10.65 27.16
CA GLU A 385 11.87 -10.36 27.08
C GLU A 385 11.47 -9.38 28.18
N VAL A 386 10.78 -8.30 27.81
CA VAL A 386 10.25 -7.29 28.73
C VAL A 386 8.75 -7.41 28.92
N LEU A 387 8.29 -7.09 30.12
CA LEU A 387 6.89 -6.72 30.33
C LEU A 387 6.79 -5.20 30.21
N TRP A 388 6.23 -4.76 29.08
CA TRP A 388 6.05 -3.36 28.72
C TRP A 388 4.56 -3.03 28.69
N GLU A 389 4.14 -2.06 29.48
CA GLU A 389 2.72 -1.82 29.75
C GLU A 389 2.34 -0.35 29.64
N PHE A 390 1.09 -0.09 29.27
CA PHE A 390 0.48 1.23 29.30
C PHE A 390 -0.76 1.21 30.20
N TRP A 391 -1.13 2.36 30.77
CA TRP A 391 -2.35 2.52 31.56
C TRP A 391 -3.55 2.84 30.67
N ASP A 392 -4.63 2.05 30.76
CA ASP A 392 -5.86 2.23 29.96
C ASP A 392 -6.96 3.07 30.66
N GLY A 393 -6.64 3.66 31.82
CA GLY A 393 -7.61 4.31 32.71
C GLY A 393 -8.04 3.46 33.90
N SER A 394 -7.81 2.15 33.86
CA SER A 394 -8.26 1.19 34.88
C SER A 394 -7.18 0.21 35.35
N THR A 395 -6.33 -0.26 34.44
CA THR A 395 -5.23 -1.19 34.71
C THR A 395 -4.06 -0.93 33.77
N TYR A 396 -2.89 -1.44 34.15
CA TYR A 396 -1.80 -1.60 33.21
C TYR A 396 -2.08 -2.78 32.28
N VAL A 397 -1.96 -2.54 30.98
CA VAL A 397 -2.17 -3.50 29.90
C VAL A 397 -0.84 -3.75 29.20
N PRO A 398 -0.40 -5.02 29.07
CA PRO A 398 0.85 -5.32 28.38
C PRO A 398 0.72 -5.15 26.87
N PHE A 399 1.73 -4.53 26.26
CA PHE A 399 2.01 -4.72 24.86
C PHE A 399 2.49 -6.17 24.69
N THR A 400 1.63 -7.06 24.24
CA THR A 400 1.99 -8.49 24.08
C THR A 400 2.64 -8.81 22.74
N THR A 401 2.58 -7.89 21.78
CA THR A 401 3.13 -8.07 20.44
C THR A 401 3.50 -6.71 19.87
N ALA A 402 4.70 -6.59 19.32
CA ALA A 402 5.17 -5.35 18.71
C ALA A 402 4.28 -4.95 17.52
N ASN A 403 4.05 -3.65 17.37
CA ASN A 403 3.26 -3.03 16.29
C ASN A 403 1.78 -3.46 16.22
N THR A 404 1.27 -4.16 17.24
CA THR A 404 -0.16 -4.44 17.39
C THR A 404 -0.85 -3.27 18.08
N LEU A 405 -2.00 -2.82 17.54
CA LEU A 405 -2.83 -1.77 18.15
C LEU A 405 -3.63 -2.34 19.33
N PHE A 406 -3.63 -1.61 20.42
CA PHE A 406 -4.45 -1.83 21.61
C PHE A 406 -5.35 -0.61 21.82
N THR A 407 -6.52 -0.82 22.43
CA THR A 407 -7.37 0.28 22.87
C THR A 407 -6.70 0.99 24.04
N LEU A 408 -6.53 2.32 23.94
CA LEU A 408 -6.02 3.15 25.02
C LEU A 408 -7.17 3.82 25.77
N ALA A 409 -8.05 4.53 25.07
CA ALA A 409 -9.20 5.24 25.61
C ALA A 409 -10.19 5.59 24.48
N GLY A 410 -11.45 5.88 24.77
CA GLY A 410 -12.38 6.33 23.72
C GLY A 410 -13.86 6.23 24.11
N PRO A 411 -14.73 7.14 23.60
CA PRO A 411 -14.40 8.35 22.86
C PRO A 411 -13.89 9.47 23.79
N VAL A 412 -12.79 10.12 23.43
CA VAL A 412 -12.18 11.23 24.19
C VAL A 412 -12.31 12.54 23.40
N ALA A 413 -12.72 13.62 24.06
CA ALA A 413 -12.86 14.95 23.46
C ALA A 413 -11.96 16.01 24.12
N ALA A 414 -11.09 15.59 25.04
CA ALA A 414 -10.23 16.43 25.84
C ALA A 414 -8.84 15.80 25.97
N THR A 415 -8.04 16.36 26.86
CA THR A 415 -6.72 15.85 27.19
C THR A 415 -6.80 14.51 27.92
N GLN A 416 -5.91 13.58 27.56
CA GLN A 416 -5.75 12.26 28.16
C GLN A 416 -4.29 12.01 28.52
N ASP A 417 -4.02 11.71 29.78
CA ASP A 417 -2.68 11.30 30.22
C ASP A 417 -2.44 9.82 29.92
N VAL A 418 -1.20 9.50 29.57
CA VAL A 418 -0.71 8.15 29.32
C VAL A 418 0.46 7.88 30.25
N HIS A 419 0.34 6.79 30.99
CA HIS A 419 1.36 6.29 31.87
C HIS A 419 1.89 4.97 31.33
N PHE A 420 3.18 4.74 31.54
CA PHE A 420 3.85 3.50 31.15
C PHE A 420 4.50 2.82 32.34
N ARG A 421 4.65 1.50 32.23
CA ARG A 421 5.37 0.67 33.19
C ARG A 421 6.24 -0.33 32.45
N LEU A 422 7.49 -0.41 32.88
CA LEU A 422 8.49 -1.32 32.33
C LEU A 422 8.98 -2.27 33.42
N THR A 423 8.93 -3.56 33.17
CA THR A 423 9.68 -4.56 33.92
C THR A 423 10.79 -5.13 33.05
N MET A 424 12.03 -4.95 33.50
CA MET A 424 13.24 -5.35 32.77
C MET A 424 13.32 -6.86 32.56
N PRO A 425 14.06 -7.34 31.53
CA PRO A 425 14.31 -8.76 31.36
C PRO A 425 14.96 -9.36 32.61
N THR A 426 14.73 -10.65 32.84
CA THR A 426 15.40 -11.39 33.93
C THR A 426 16.89 -11.60 33.65
N SER A 427 17.25 -11.66 32.36
CA SER A 427 18.63 -11.58 31.86
C SER A 427 18.62 -11.06 30.42
N THR A 428 19.74 -10.51 29.96
CA THR A 428 19.87 -10.07 28.57
C THR A 428 21.25 -10.33 27.98
N ALA A 429 21.30 -10.50 26.66
CA ALA A 429 22.52 -10.54 25.87
C ALA A 429 23.24 -9.17 25.73
N SER A 430 22.55 -8.05 25.99
CA SER A 430 23.12 -6.69 25.86
C SER A 430 22.73 -5.78 27.01
N ALA A 431 23.73 -5.13 27.62
CA ALA A 431 23.54 -4.12 28.66
C ALA A 431 23.56 -2.68 28.11
N SER A 432 23.49 -2.51 26.79
CA SER A 432 23.38 -1.20 26.14
C SER A 432 21.99 -0.61 26.36
N GLU A 433 21.86 0.70 26.13
CA GLU A 433 20.57 1.38 26.16
C GLU A 433 19.65 0.82 25.07
N HIS A 434 18.44 0.43 25.45
CA HIS A 434 17.39 -0.02 24.53
C HIS A 434 16.27 1.02 24.51
N GLY A 435 15.72 1.27 23.33
CA GLY A 435 14.56 2.15 23.14
C GLY A 435 13.43 1.45 22.39
N ALA A 436 12.20 1.93 22.62
CA ALA A 436 11.03 1.56 21.84
C ALA A 436 10.30 2.83 21.38
N THR A 437 9.65 2.76 20.23
CA THR A 437 8.77 3.83 19.75
C THR A 437 7.33 3.46 20.05
N VAL A 438 6.64 4.34 20.79
CA VAL A 438 5.20 4.23 21.01
C VAL A 438 4.47 5.12 20.01
N THR A 439 3.42 4.59 19.39
CA THR A 439 2.56 5.34 18.46
C THR A 439 1.15 5.40 19.03
N ILE A 440 0.63 6.61 19.15
CA ILE A 440 -0.79 6.86 19.42
C ILE A 440 -1.50 7.06 18.08
N VAL A 441 -2.62 6.39 17.90
CA VAL A 441 -3.48 6.55 16.71
C VAL A 441 -4.85 7.04 17.17
N ALA A 442 -5.30 8.14 16.60
CA ALA A 442 -6.65 8.65 16.80
C ALA A 442 -7.54 8.20 15.65
N VAL A 443 -8.74 7.73 15.96
CA VAL A 443 -9.76 7.37 14.97
C VAL A 443 -11.09 8.00 15.32
N ALA A 444 -11.89 8.30 14.30
CA ALA A 444 -13.26 8.73 14.50
C ALA A 444 -14.08 7.61 15.18
N PRO A 445 -14.90 7.92 16.20
CA PRO A 445 -15.75 6.94 16.89
C PRO A 445 -16.84 6.29 16.05
#